data_AF-A0A0E4FZM2-F1
#
_entry.id   AF-A0A0E4FZM2-F1
#
_cell.length_a   1.000
_cell.length_b   1.000
_cell.length_c   1.000
_cell.angle_alpha   90.00
_cell.angle_beta   90.00
_cell.angle_gamma   90.00
#
_symmetry.space_group_name_H-M   'P 1'
#
loop_
_entity.id
_entity.type
_entity.pdbx_description
1 polymer ?
#
loop_
_entity_poly.entity_id
_entity_poly.type
_entity_poly.pdbx_seq_one_letter_code
_entity_poly.pdbx_strand_id
1 'polypeptide(L)' 'MESITAFAAAHGKKWRDTLSMTYWYNARIWRDRSGKEHPALHAIRNEFGPTWLYEHFKLPSEAA' A
#
# COMPACT_ATOMS: atom_id res chain seq x y z
N MET A 1 3.68 -6.76 -6.48
CA MET A 1 3.07 -5.43 -6.79
C MET A 1 1.54 -5.45 -6.89
N GLU A 2 0.88 -6.58 -7.11
CA GLU A 2 -0.60 -6.60 -7.22
C GLU A 2 -1.32 -6.09 -5.96
N SER A 3 -0.80 -6.36 -4.76
CA SER A 3 -1.42 -5.89 -3.50
C SER A 3 -1.38 -4.38 -3.31
N ILE A 4 -0.30 -3.71 -3.73
CA ILE A 4 -0.19 -2.24 -3.62
C ILE A 4 -1.06 -1.54 -4.68
N THR A 5 -1.16 -2.11 -5.87
CA THR A 5 -2.06 -1.62 -6.93
C THR A 5 -3.52 -1.80 -6.54
N ALA A 6 -3.90 -2.96 -5.99
CA ALA A 6 -5.26 -3.20 -5.49
C ALA A 6 -5.60 -2.25 -4.33
N PHE A 7 -4.66 -2.04 -3.40
CA PHE A 7 -4.82 -1.07 -2.31
C PHE A 7 -5.03 0.35 -2.84
N ALA A 8 -4.20 0.76 -3.81
CA ALA A 8 -4.33 2.07 -4.44
C ALA A 8 -5.67 2.26 -5.15
N ALA A 9 -6.13 1.25 -5.89
CA ALA A 9 -7.44 1.28 -6.54
C ALA A 9 -8.59 1.39 -5.52
N ALA A 10 -8.47 0.73 -4.36
CA ALA A 10 -9.49 0.77 -3.32
C ALA A 10 -9.57 2.10 -2.55
N HIS A 11 -8.42 2.77 -2.34
CA HIS A 11 -8.33 3.99 -1.52
C HIS A 11 -8.16 5.29 -2.33
N GLY A 12 -7.92 5.21 -3.64
CA GLY A 12 -7.81 6.36 -4.54
C GLY A 12 -6.63 7.28 -4.21
N LYS A 13 -6.77 8.59 -4.43
CA LYS A 13 -5.65 9.56 -4.30
C LYS A 13 -4.96 9.59 -2.93
N LYS A 14 -5.64 9.14 -1.87
CA LYS A 14 -5.13 9.10 -0.49
C LYS A 14 -4.55 7.74 -0.10
N TRP A 15 -4.34 6.85 -1.07
CA TRP A 15 -3.87 5.50 -0.77
C TRP A 15 -2.50 5.48 -0.07
N ARG A 16 -1.58 6.37 -0.44
CA ARG A 16 -0.25 6.45 0.20
C ARG A 16 -0.35 6.77 1.69
N ASP A 17 -1.09 7.83 1.99
CA ASP A 17 -1.34 8.30 3.36
C ASP A 17 -2.09 7.23 4.18
N THR A 18 -3.13 6.64 3.60
CA THR A 18 -3.90 5.58 4.26
C THR A 18 -3.03 4.35 4.55
N LEU A 19 -2.23 3.90 3.59
CA LEU A 19 -1.35 2.75 3.76
C LEU A 19 -0.33 3.01 4.87
N SER A 20 0.31 4.17 4.88
CA SER A 20 1.32 4.53 5.87
C SER A 20 0.72 4.76 7.26
N MET A 21 -0.27 5.66 7.39
CA MET A 21 -0.79 6.10 8.68
C MET A 21 -1.82 5.14 9.28
N THR A 22 -2.61 4.44 8.46
CA THR A 22 -3.66 3.55 8.97
C THR A 22 -3.14 2.12 9.12
N TYR A 23 -2.48 1.60 8.09
CA TYR A 23 -2.11 0.18 8.06
C TYR A 23 -0.71 -0.07 8.60
N TRP A 24 0.32 0.61 8.09
CA TRP A 24 1.69 0.40 8.55
C TRP A 24 1.91 0.89 9.98
N TYR A 25 1.50 2.11 10.31
CA TYR A 25 1.69 2.67 11.65
C TYR A 25 1.01 1.83 12.75
N ASN A 26 -0.19 1.31 12.48
CA ASN A 26 -0.96 0.51 13.45
C ASN A 26 -0.76 -1.01 13.26
N ALA A 27 0.18 -1.46 12.42
CA ALA A 27 0.41 -2.87 12.10
C ALA A 27 -0.87 -3.64 11.67
N ARG A 28 -1.79 -2.98 10.96
CA ARG A 28 -3.06 -3.57 10.52
C ARG A 28 -2.90 -4.23 9.16
N ILE A 29 -3.41 -5.45 9.02
CA ILE A 29 -3.46 -6.11 7.71
C ILE A 29 -4.67 -5.57 6.94
N TRP A 30 -4.44 -5.12 5.71
CA TRP A 30 -5.53 -4.73 4.82
C TRP A 30 -6.26 -5.96 4.31
N ARG A 31 -7.59 -5.90 4.32
CA ARG A 31 -8.49 -6.91 3.77
C ARG A 31 -9.30 -6.30 2.65
N ASP A 32 -9.27 -6.91 1.48
CA ASP A 32 -10.01 -6.42 0.32
C ASP A 32 -11.53 -6.72 0.42
N ARG A 33 -12.29 -6.28 -0.58
CA ARG A 33 -13.75 -6.47 -0.64
C ARG A 33 -14.18 -7.94 -0.74
N SER A 34 -13.31 -8.82 -1.21
CA SER A 34 -13.51 -10.26 -1.27
C SER A 34 -13.12 -10.96 0.03
N GLY A 35 -12.68 -10.20 1.05
CA GLY A 35 -12.25 -10.74 2.33
C GLY A 35 -10.81 -11.27 2.32
N LYS A 36 -10.06 -11.10 1.22
CA LYS A 36 -8.68 -11.58 1.12
C LYS A 36 -7.73 -10.62 1.83
N GLU A 37 -6.82 -11.18 2.60
CA GLU A 37 -5.83 -10.44 3.36
C GLU A 37 -4.56 -10.18 2.54
N HIS A 38 -3.97 -9.00 2.74
CA HIS A 38 -2.79 -8.56 2.01
C HIS A 38 -1.59 -8.28 2.94
N PRO A 39 -1.01 -9.32 3.59
CA PRO A 39 0.18 -9.16 4.43
C PRO A 39 1.40 -8.69 3.62
N ALA A 40 1.41 -8.90 2.31
CA ALA A 40 2.46 -8.43 1.40
C ALA A 40 2.69 -6.90 1.47
N LEU A 41 1.69 -6.11 1.87
CA LEU A 41 1.87 -4.67 2.09
C LEU A 41 2.84 -4.36 3.23
N HIS A 42 2.89 -5.21 4.26
CA HIS A 42 3.86 -5.09 5.36
C HIS A 42 5.23 -5.60 4.95
N ALA A 43 5.29 -6.65 4.11
CA ALA A 43 6.56 -7.11 3.55
C ALA A 43 7.26 -6.00 2.76
N ILE A 44 6.51 -5.23 1.94
CA ILE A 44 7.04 -4.06 1.22
C ILE A 44 7.61 -3.02 2.18
N ARG A 45 6.91 -2.69 3.27
CA ARG A 45 7.41 -1.76 4.29
C ARG A 45 8.72 -2.26 4.92
N ASN A 46 8.79 -3.54 5.24
CA ASN A 46 9.95 -4.14 5.89
C ASN A 46 11.16 -4.22 4.93
N GLU A 47 10.91 -4.40 3.64
CA GLU A 47 11.95 -4.51 2.62
C GLU A 47 12.53 -3.14 2.21
N PHE A 48 11.68 -2.13 2.01
CA PHE A 48 12.10 -0.83 1.47
C PHE A 48 12.07 0.32 2.48
N GLY A 49 11.47 0.11 3.65
CA GLY A 49 11.26 1.14 4.66
C GLY A 49 10.03 2.02 4.40
N PRO A 50 9.67 2.86 5.39
CA PRO A 50 8.43 3.64 5.37
C PRO A 50 8.44 4.85 4.41
N THR A 51 9.61 5.38 4.04
CA THR A 51 9.71 6.57 3.16
C THR A 51 9.70 6.22 1.68
N TRP A 52 10.05 4.98 1.32
CA TRP A 52 10.10 4.49 -0.07
C TRP A 52 8.82 4.75 -0.86
N LEU A 53 7.66 4.66 -0.20
CA LEU A 53 6.36 4.85 -0.81
C LEU A 53 6.15 6.26 -1.41
N TYR A 54 6.84 7.25 -0.84
CA TYR A 54 6.76 8.65 -1.24
C TYR A 54 7.90 9.05 -2.17
N GLU A 55 9.10 8.51 -1.93
CA GLU A 55 10.31 8.95 -2.63
C GLU A 55 10.59 8.16 -3.92
N HIS A 56 10.17 6.89 -3.97
CA HIS A 56 10.62 5.97 -5.03
C HIS A 56 9.49 5.20 -5.73
N PHE A 57 8.30 5.10 -5.12
CA PHE A 57 7.21 4.32 -5.71
C PHE A 57 6.16 5.15 -6.44
N LYS A 58 6.03 4.89 -7.75
CA LYS A 58 4.92 5.37 -8.58
C LYS A 58 4.09 4.19 -9.04
N LEU A 59 2.76 4.33 -9.02
CA LEU A 59 1.90 3.32 -9.62
C LEU A 59 2.13 3.27 -11.13
N PRO A 60 1.89 2.12 -11.79
CA PRO A 60 1.97 2.02 -13.25
C PRO A 60 1.10 3.06 -13.96
N SER A 61 -0.05 3.40 -13.38
CA SER A 61 -0.96 4.43 -13.89
C SER A 61 -0.46 5.88 -13.70
N GLU A 62 0.56 6.10 -12.87
CA GLU A 62 1.23 7.40 -12.67
C GLU A 62 2.54 7.49 -13.47
N ALA A 63 2.95 6.42 -14.17
CA ALA A 63 4.21 6.33 -14.91
C ALA A 63 4.06 6.60 -16.42
N ALA A 64 2.87 7.01 -16.87
CA ALA A 64 2.54 7.36 -18.25
C ALA A 64 2.50 8.88 -18.44
#